data_AF-A0A3S5AYF4-F1
#
_entry.id   AF-A0A3S5AYF4-F1
#
_cell.length_a   1.000
_cell.length_b   1.000
_cell.length_c   1.000
_cell.angle_alpha   90.00
_cell.angle_beta   90.00
_cell.angle_gamma   90.00
#
_symmetry.space_group_name_H-M   'P 1'
#
loop_
_entity.id
_entity.type
_entity.pdbx_description
1 polymer ?
#
loop_
_entity_poly.entity_id
_entity_poly.type
_entity_poly.pdbx_seq_one_letter_code
_entity_poly.pdbx_strand_id
1 'polypeptide(L)'
;MLQHLLGLALILDCLPGASLMASLALEDIAYACYVLEYTSGEFTYALNCAEVADTLLSQLNYGVCMQAASANRVKALIIEEIAIDYHDLDRMQAYLELSRDLHIQSLDLCERSTAIAQLMLAIFLAPKGYCEADSHGYLG
;
A
#
# COMPACT_ATOMS: atom_id res chain seq x y z
N MET A 1 -18.57 9.92 1.76
CA MET A 1 -18.22 9.32 3.07
C MET A 1 -19.07 8.10 3.46
N LEU A 2 -20.39 8.04 3.21
CA LEU A 2 -21.23 6.88 3.62
C LEU A 2 -21.08 5.61 2.76
N GLN A 3 -20.57 5.72 1.53
CA GLN A 3 -20.51 4.59 0.59
C GLN A 3 -19.36 3.59 0.89
N HIS A 4 -18.23 4.05 1.44
CA HIS A 4 -17.08 3.18 1.71
C HIS A 4 -17.31 2.28 2.95
N LEU A 5 -17.98 2.81 3.99
CA LEU A 5 -18.38 2.07 5.19
C LEU A 5 -19.37 0.94 4.86
N LEU A 6 -20.27 1.15 3.90
CA LEU A 6 -21.21 0.12 3.46
C LEU A 6 -20.50 -1.04 2.74
N GLY A 7 -19.47 -0.74 1.93
CA GLY A 7 -18.66 -1.77 1.28
C GLY A 7 -17.93 -2.65 2.29
N LEU A 8 -17.30 -2.03 3.30
CA LEU A 8 -16.63 -2.73 4.40
C LEU A 8 -17.59 -3.65 5.17
N ALA A 9 -18.76 -3.12 5.53
CA ALA A 9 -19.79 -3.86 6.26
C ALA A 9 -20.31 -5.06 5.46
N LEU A 10 -20.57 -4.89 4.16
CA LEU A 10 -21.04 -5.99 3.30
C LEU A 10 -20.00 -7.11 3.15
N ILE A 11 -18.71 -6.76 3.07
CA ILE A 11 -17.63 -7.74 2.98
C ILE A 11 -17.50 -8.55 4.28
N LEU A 12 -17.62 -7.88 5.43
CA LEU A 12 -17.53 -8.52 6.75
C LEU A 12 -18.80 -9.32 7.11
N ASP A 13 -19.99 -8.86 6.71
CA ASP A 13 -21.27 -9.48 7.04
C ASP A 13 -21.62 -10.68 6.13
N CYS A 14 -21.22 -10.65 4.86
CA CYS A 14 -21.58 -11.70 3.89
C CYS A 14 -20.58 -12.87 3.82
N LEU A 15 -19.39 -12.74 4.40
CA LEU A 15 -18.35 -13.77 4.38
C LEU A 15 -18.08 -14.24 5.83
N PRO A 16 -18.77 -15.30 6.31
CA PRO A 16 -18.55 -15.80 7.65
C PRO A 16 -17.17 -16.46 7.71
N GLY A 17 -16.19 -15.71 8.21
CA GLY A 17 -14.79 -16.10 8.29
C GLY A 17 -13.92 -15.23 7.38
N ALA A 18 -12.72 -14.87 7.89
CA ALA A 18 -11.67 -14.23 7.13
C ALA A 18 -11.50 -14.97 5.80
N SER A 19 -11.97 -14.38 4.70
CA SER A 19 -11.79 -14.97 3.37
C SER A 19 -10.70 -14.18 2.67
N LEU A 20 -9.89 -14.87 1.86
CA LEU A 20 -8.89 -14.22 1.01
C LEU A 20 -9.53 -13.11 0.15
N MET A 21 -10.78 -13.31 -0.28
CA MET A 21 -11.56 -12.29 -1.01
C MET A 21 -11.86 -11.04 -0.18
N ALA A 22 -12.17 -11.19 1.11
CA ALA A 22 -12.36 -10.04 1.99
C ALA A 22 -11.07 -9.22 2.12
N SER A 23 -9.93 -9.89 2.26
CA SER A 23 -8.63 -9.19 2.28
C SER A 23 -8.33 -8.45 0.98
N LEU A 24 -8.59 -9.08 -0.17
CA LEU A 24 -8.37 -8.44 -1.47
C LEU A 24 -9.27 -7.23 -1.66
N ALA A 25 -10.55 -7.35 -1.28
CA ALA A 25 -11.47 -6.23 -1.38
C ALA A 25 -11.09 -5.07 -0.43
N LEU A 26 -10.53 -5.36 0.75
CA LEU A 26 -10.00 -4.35 1.66
C LEU A 26 -8.76 -3.66 1.10
N GLU A 27 -7.87 -4.40 0.44
CA GLU A 27 -6.72 -3.84 -0.27
C GLU A 27 -7.17 -2.89 -1.40
N ASP A 28 -8.14 -3.31 -2.21
CA ASP A 28 -8.71 -2.50 -3.29
C ASP A 28 -9.35 -1.21 -2.75
N ILE A 29 -10.09 -1.31 -1.64
CA ILE A 29 -10.66 -0.15 -0.96
C ILE A 29 -9.55 0.77 -0.41
N ALA A 30 -8.51 0.20 0.19
CA ALA A 30 -7.38 0.97 0.70
C ALA A 30 -6.71 1.77 -0.42
N TYR A 31 -6.43 1.13 -1.56
CA TYR A 31 -5.84 1.80 -2.72
C TYR A 31 -6.77 2.86 -3.32
N ALA A 32 -8.06 2.57 -3.45
CA ALA A 32 -9.02 3.54 -3.96
C ALA A 32 -9.13 4.78 -3.05
N CYS A 33 -9.14 4.57 -1.74
CA CYS A 33 -9.15 5.66 -0.76
C CYS A 33 -7.83 6.44 -0.74
N TYR A 34 -6.69 5.75 -0.89
CA TYR A 34 -5.39 6.40 -1.07
C TYR A 34 -5.39 7.35 -2.27
N VAL A 35 -5.87 6.90 -3.44
CA VAL A 35 -5.93 7.74 -4.65
C VAL A 35 -6.92 8.90 -4.46
N LEU A 36 -8.07 8.65 -3.83
CA LEU A 36 -9.08 9.67 -3.58
C LEU A 36 -8.54 10.79 -2.68
N GLU A 37 -7.85 10.42 -1.61
CA GLU A 37 -7.38 11.33 -0.57
C GLU A 37 -5.97 11.85 -0.84
N TYR A 38 -5.37 11.53 -1.98
CA TYR A 38 -4.02 11.99 -2.36
C TYR A 38 -3.88 13.53 -2.33
N THR A 39 -4.98 14.26 -2.56
CA THR A 39 -4.99 15.73 -2.52
C THR A 39 -5.33 16.30 -1.14
N SER A 40 -6.03 15.53 -0.30
CA SER A 40 -6.49 15.98 1.03
C SER A 40 -5.49 15.65 2.14
N GLY A 41 -4.66 14.62 1.94
CA GLY A 41 -3.75 14.08 2.95
C GLY A 41 -4.44 13.19 3.99
N GLU A 42 -5.74 12.94 3.88
CA GLU A 42 -6.50 12.19 4.90
C GLU A 42 -6.43 10.68 4.66
N PHE A 43 -5.29 10.09 5.01
CA PHE A 43 -5.01 8.68 4.72
C PHE A 43 -5.46 7.70 5.81
N THR A 44 -6.06 8.17 6.92
CA THR A 44 -6.41 7.32 8.08
C THR A 44 -7.30 6.14 7.71
N TYR A 45 -8.31 6.37 6.86
CA TYR A 45 -9.21 5.30 6.43
C TYR A 45 -8.54 4.30 5.48
N ALA A 46 -7.69 4.79 4.57
CA ALA A 46 -6.91 3.94 3.67
C ALA A 46 -5.95 3.04 4.47
N LEU A 47 -5.26 3.59 5.47
CA LEU A 47 -4.35 2.85 6.34
C LEU A 47 -5.10 1.78 7.14
N ASN A 48 -6.24 2.11 7.73
CA ASN A 48 -7.04 1.14 8.48
C ASN A 48 -7.50 -0.03 7.58
N CYS A 49 -7.95 0.25 6.36
CA CYS A 49 -8.30 -0.82 5.41
C CYS A 49 -7.10 -1.72 5.09
N ALA A 50 -5.91 -1.13 4.89
CA ALA A 50 -4.68 -1.88 4.64
C ALA A 50 -4.25 -2.74 5.84
N GLU A 51 -4.37 -2.23 7.07
CA GLU A 51 -4.06 -2.97 8.30
C GLU A 51 -5.02 -4.15 8.53
N VAL A 52 -6.32 -3.96 8.25
CA VAL A 52 -7.30 -5.05 8.35
C VAL A 52 -7.04 -6.10 7.27
N ALA A 53 -6.69 -5.71 6.04
CA ALA A 53 -6.31 -6.65 4.98
C ALA A 53 -5.09 -7.50 5.40
N ASP A 54 -4.04 -6.85 5.89
CA ASP A 54 -2.81 -7.50 6.39
C ASP A 54 -3.10 -8.49 7.54
N THR A 55 -3.98 -8.10 8.46
CA THR A 55 -4.43 -8.95 9.57
C THR A 55 -5.15 -10.19 9.04
N LEU A 56 -6.03 -10.06 8.03
CA LEU A 56 -6.73 -11.20 7.45
C LEU A 56 -5.77 -12.15 6.71
N LEU A 57 -4.82 -11.63 5.94
CA LEU A 57 -3.81 -12.46 5.26
C LEU A 57 -2.96 -13.24 6.26
N SER A 58 -2.58 -12.60 7.37
CA SER A 58 -1.84 -13.21 8.46
C SER A 58 -2.64 -14.33 9.13
N GLN A 59 -3.91 -14.09 9.44
CA GLN A 59 -4.80 -15.10 10.05
C GLN A 59 -5.04 -16.31 9.14
N LEU A 60 -5.05 -16.10 7.83
CA LEU A 60 -5.26 -17.16 6.84
C LEU A 60 -3.97 -17.89 6.45
N ASN A 61 -2.83 -17.54 7.05
CA ASN A 61 -1.51 -18.08 6.72
C ASN A 61 -1.11 -17.86 5.24
N TYR A 62 -1.61 -16.79 4.63
CA TYR A 62 -1.30 -16.36 3.25
C TYR A 62 -0.20 -15.29 3.22
N GLY A 63 0.57 -15.10 4.30
CA GLY A 63 1.63 -14.08 4.38
C GLY A 63 2.79 -14.23 3.36
N VAL A 64 2.82 -15.32 2.57
CA VAL A 64 3.87 -15.60 1.58
C VAL A 64 3.33 -15.71 0.15
N CYS A 65 2.08 -15.30 -0.08
CA CYS A 65 1.48 -15.33 -1.41
C CYS A 65 1.61 -13.97 -2.14
N MET A 66 1.34 -13.97 -3.44
CA MET A 66 1.34 -12.76 -4.26
C MET A 66 0.37 -11.68 -3.73
N GLN A 67 -0.71 -12.08 -3.07
CA GLN A 67 -1.67 -11.17 -2.46
C GLN A 67 -1.06 -10.42 -1.26
N ALA A 68 -0.19 -11.07 -0.47
CA ALA A 68 0.58 -10.38 0.56
C ALA A 68 1.58 -9.40 -0.04
N ALA A 69 2.16 -9.73 -1.20
CA ALA A 69 3.00 -8.80 -1.93
C ALA A 69 2.22 -7.54 -2.34
N SER A 70 1.01 -7.71 -2.87
CA SER A 70 0.16 -6.59 -3.29
C SER A 70 -0.30 -5.72 -2.10
N ALA A 71 -0.78 -6.35 -1.02
CA ALA A 71 -1.19 -5.66 0.20
C ALA A 71 -0.04 -4.89 0.87
N ASN A 72 1.15 -5.48 0.98
CA ASN A 72 2.35 -4.81 1.52
C ASN A 72 2.68 -3.55 0.72
N ARG A 73 2.57 -3.62 -0.60
CA ARG A 73 2.85 -2.49 -1.47
C ARG A 73 1.85 -1.36 -1.27
N VAL A 74 0.55 -1.65 -1.21
CA VAL A 74 -0.49 -0.63 -0.99
C VAL A 74 -0.29 0.05 0.36
N LYS A 75 -0.01 -0.75 1.41
CA LYS A 75 0.30 -0.23 2.75
C LYS A 75 1.54 0.66 2.75
N ALA A 76 2.59 0.28 2.04
CA ALA A 76 3.82 1.04 1.94
C ALA A 76 3.61 2.43 1.31
N LEU A 77 2.81 2.53 0.24
CA LEU A 77 2.48 3.81 -0.40
C LEU A 77 1.73 4.75 0.56
N ILE A 78 0.76 4.20 1.29
CA ILE A 78 -0.02 4.98 2.26
C ILE A 78 0.89 5.49 3.38
N ILE A 79 1.75 4.63 3.92
CA ILE A 79 2.72 4.98 4.97
C ILE A 79 3.72 6.04 4.47
N GLU A 80 4.16 5.95 3.22
CA GLU A 80 5.09 6.92 2.62
C GLU A 80 4.47 8.32 2.55
N GLU A 81 3.22 8.43 2.06
CA GLU A 81 2.55 9.74 1.98
C GLU A 81 2.25 10.30 3.38
N ILE A 82 1.84 9.46 4.33
CA ILE A 82 1.72 9.86 5.74
C ILE A 82 3.08 10.34 6.30
N ALA A 83 4.17 9.68 5.91
CA ALA A 83 5.51 10.05 6.37
C ALA A 83 5.88 11.47 5.94
N ILE A 84 5.57 11.84 4.70
CA ILE A 84 5.89 13.14 4.10
C ILE A 84 5.19 14.29 4.85
N ASP A 85 4.03 14.04 5.44
CA ASP A 85 3.27 15.04 6.21
C ASP A 85 3.79 15.22 7.66
N TYR A 86 4.70 14.38 8.16
CA TYR A 86 5.27 14.54 9.50
C TYR A 86 6.31 15.65 9.58
N HIS A 87 6.14 16.55 10.56
CA HIS A 87 7.14 17.58 10.89
C HIS A 87 8.29 17.07 11.78
N ASP A 88 8.09 15.94 12.47
CA ASP A 88 9.09 15.31 13.32
C ASP A 88 9.95 14.37 12.46
N LEU A 89 11.23 14.73 12.29
CA LEU A 89 12.17 14.01 11.43
C LEU A 89 12.41 12.56 11.88
N ASP A 90 12.42 12.30 13.19
CA ASP A 90 12.66 10.96 13.71
C ASP A 90 11.47 10.04 13.39
N ARG A 91 10.24 10.56 13.51
CA ARG A 91 9.02 9.84 13.14
C ARG A 91 8.90 9.66 11.65
N MET A 92 9.16 10.71 10.87
CA MET A 92 9.18 10.64 9.41
C MET A 92 10.13 9.52 8.95
N GLN A 93 11.36 9.50 9.48
CA GLN A 93 12.36 8.51 9.13
C GLN A 93 11.90 7.08 9.49
N ALA A 94 11.31 6.88 10.66
CA ALA A 94 10.79 5.57 11.06
C ALA A 94 9.66 5.07 10.14
N TYR A 95 8.76 5.97 9.70
CA TYR A 95 7.70 5.60 8.75
C TYR A 95 8.26 5.31 7.35
N LEU A 96 9.26 6.07 6.88
CA LEU A 96 9.94 5.81 5.61
C LEU A 96 10.70 4.49 5.62
N GLU A 97 11.34 4.13 6.75
CA GLU A 97 11.97 2.82 6.93
C GLU A 97 10.95 1.69 6.89
N LEU A 98 9.82 1.85 7.59
CA LEU A 98 8.73 0.87 7.55
C LEU A 98 8.16 0.70 6.13
N SER A 99 7.92 1.79 5.40
CA SER A 99 7.45 1.75 4.02
C SER A 99 8.46 1.04 3.10
N ARG A 100 9.75 1.35 3.25
CA ARG A 100 10.83 0.68 2.51
C ARG A 100 10.84 -0.82 2.77
N ASP A 101 10.75 -1.24 4.03
CA ASP A 101 10.77 -2.65 4.39
C ASP A 101 9.57 -3.40 3.79
N LEU A 102 8.39 -2.77 3.76
CA LEU A 102 7.21 -3.32 3.11
C LEU A 102 7.37 -3.43 1.59
N HIS A 103 7.98 -2.44 0.94
CA HIS A 103 8.30 -2.49 -0.48
C HIS A 103 9.30 -3.62 -0.81
N ILE A 104 10.34 -3.80 0.01
CA ILE A 104 11.31 -4.88 -0.15
C ILE A 104 10.64 -6.24 0.05
N GLN A 105 9.78 -6.39 1.07
CA GLN A 105 9.02 -7.62 1.29
C GLN A 105 8.10 -7.93 0.11
N SER A 106 7.42 -6.91 -0.42
CA SER A 106 6.60 -7.04 -1.62
C SER A 106 7.42 -7.53 -2.82
N LEU A 107 8.62 -6.99 -3.01
CA LEU A 107 9.54 -7.41 -4.07
C LEU A 107 9.97 -8.87 -3.91
N ASP A 108 10.41 -9.29 -2.70
CA ASP A 108 10.80 -10.68 -2.43
C ASP A 108 9.67 -11.67 -2.76
N LEU A 109 8.45 -11.35 -2.33
CA LEU A 109 7.28 -12.17 -2.60
C LEU A 109 6.93 -12.25 -4.09
N CYS A 110 7.10 -11.14 -4.82
CA CYS A 110 6.92 -11.09 -6.27
C CYS A 110 7.99 -11.88 -7.02
N GLU A 111 9.26 -11.78 -6.64
CA GLU A 111 10.37 -12.53 -7.27
C GLU A 111 10.22 -14.04 -7.10
N ARG A 112 9.63 -14.46 -5.98
CA ARG A 112 9.31 -15.87 -5.69
C ARG A 112 8.05 -16.36 -6.41
N SER A 113 7.23 -15.45 -6.91
CA SER A 113 6.03 -15.73 -7.72
C SER A 113 6.34 -15.62 -9.23
N THR A 114 5.51 -16.21 -10.08
CA THR A 114 5.80 -16.37 -11.53
C THR A 114 6.01 -15.04 -12.28
N ALA A 115 6.66 -15.08 -13.46
CA ALA A 115 7.07 -13.92 -14.25
C ALA A 115 5.96 -12.89 -14.62
N ILE A 116 4.68 -13.27 -14.63
CA ILE A 116 3.56 -12.33 -14.85
C ILE A 116 3.41 -11.34 -13.67
N ALA A 117 3.84 -11.71 -12.47
CA ALA A 117 3.90 -10.82 -11.31
C ALA A 117 4.87 -9.64 -11.52
N GLN A 118 5.84 -9.76 -12.43
CA GLN A 118 6.76 -8.66 -12.74
C GLN A 118 6.12 -7.53 -13.54
N LEU A 119 5.00 -7.76 -14.25
CA LEU A 119 4.25 -6.71 -14.93
C LEU A 119 3.54 -5.78 -13.93
N MET A 120 3.06 -6.34 -12.81
CA MET A 120 2.57 -5.56 -11.68
C MET A 120 3.69 -4.67 -11.13
N LEU A 121 4.88 -5.24 -10.90
CA LEU A 121 6.05 -4.51 -10.42
C LEU A 121 6.53 -3.39 -11.38
N ALA A 122 6.58 -3.65 -12.69
CA ALA A 122 7.12 -2.71 -13.68
C ALA A 122 6.22 -1.48 -13.91
N ILE A 123 4.89 -1.65 -13.85
CA ILE A 123 3.96 -0.51 -13.92
C ILE A 123 3.96 0.27 -12.59
N PHE A 124 4.17 -0.42 -11.47
CA PHE A 124 4.05 0.17 -10.14
C PHE A 124 5.34 0.74 -9.52
N LEU A 125 6.53 0.38 -10.02
CA LEU A 125 7.80 1.07 -9.71
C LEU A 125 8.08 2.28 -10.64
N ALA A 126 7.28 2.45 -11.70
CA ALA A 126 7.43 3.55 -12.64
C ALA A 126 7.08 4.96 -12.10
N PRO A 127 6.37 5.19 -10.96
CA PRO A 127 5.94 6.55 -10.63
C PRO A 127 6.77 7.20 -9.52
N LYS A 128 8.08 6.95 -9.38
CA LYS A 128 8.98 7.88 -8.67
C LYS A 128 10.34 7.97 -9.35
N GLY A 129 10.35 8.56 -10.55
CA GLY A 129 11.52 9.26 -11.05
C GLY A 129 11.79 10.48 -10.16
N TYR A 130 12.45 10.28 -9.02
CA TYR A 130 12.98 11.37 -8.22
C TYR A 130 14.34 11.79 -8.79
N CYS A 131 14.40 13.06 -9.19
CA CYS A 131 15.57 13.94 -9.11
C CYS A 131 16.88 13.49 -9.79
N GLU A 132 17.01 13.79 -11.08
CA GLU A 132 18.32 14.13 -11.65
C GLU A 132 18.14 15.17 -12.78
N ALA A 133 17.84 16.41 -12.41
CA ALA A 133 18.08 17.61 -13.22
C ALA A 133 17.69 18.87 -12.42
N ASP A 134 18.52 19.28 -11.46
CA ASP A 134 18.74 20.70 -11.14
C ASP A 134 19.88 20.85 -10.14
N SER A 135 21.08 20.53 -10.60
CA SER A 135 22.31 21.03 -10.00
C SER A 135 23.44 20.86 -11.00
N HIS A 136 23.50 21.73 -12.02
CA HIS A 136 24.72 22.23 -12.67
C HIS A 136 24.30 23.13 -13.84
N GLY A 137 24.49 24.44 -13.66
CA GLY A 137 24.03 25.45 -14.61
C GLY A 137 24.86 25.60 -15.87
N TYR A 138 24.27 26.26 -16.85
CA TYR A 138 24.86 27.04 -17.94
C TYR A 138 23.73 28.03 -18.34
N LEU A 139 23.80 29.35 -18.10
CA LEU A 139 24.61 30.35 -18.81
C LEU A 139 24.87 29.97 -20.27
N GLY A 140 24.10 30.58 -21.17
CA GLY A 140 24.28 30.51 -22.62
C GLY A 140 22.98 30.64 -23.39
#